data_AF-A0A4Q7S8J9-F1
#
_entry.id   AF-A0A4Q7S8J9-F1
#
_cell.length_a   1.000
_cell.length_b   1.000
_cell.length_c   1.000
_cell.angle_alpha   90.00
_cell.angle_beta   90.00
_cell.angle_gamma   90.00
#
_symmetry.space_group_name_H-M   'P 1'
#
loop_
_entity.id
_entity.type
_entity.pdbx_description
1 polymer ?
#
loop_
_entity_poly.entity_id
_entity_poly.type
_entity_poly.pdbx_seq_one_letter_code
_entity_poly.pdbx_strand_id
1 'polypeptide(L)'
;MKSFLAATLLTCGAAYANDDSAISAQNALHDYCGYSLGPKLLAATIATNHRFTEGIAVIALDIALPNKSKSRRKIGNLSFVCRTEQTSPEDTYSADVKERHAAGTTAREEIDDEDLRGRYGRIVAWQREYQGDNFKGTIAYTDYIFGDGYRFMHEPQFYVCPTRPGISCFSLTVQNDERLTKSEIAATAHLLRDISLVQPEPIAQPCPST
;
A
#
# COMPACT_ATOMS: atom_id res chain seq x y z
N MET A 1 -14.57 14.21 -59.77
CA MET A 1 -13.60 14.92 -58.90
C MET A 1 -14.35 15.53 -57.73
N LYS A 2 -14.08 15.02 -56.51
CA LYS A 2 -14.02 15.71 -55.20
C LYS A 2 -14.23 14.67 -54.10
N SER A 3 -13.11 14.08 -53.68
CA SER A 3 -13.01 13.34 -52.42
C SER A 3 -13.00 14.35 -51.27
N PHE A 4 -13.84 14.15 -50.26
CA PHE A 4 -13.73 14.81 -48.97
C PHE A 4 -13.07 13.85 -47.99
N LEU A 5 -11.87 14.21 -47.53
CA LEU A 5 -11.17 13.55 -46.44
C LEU A 5 -11.74 14.07 -45.12
N ALA A 6 -12.36 13.17 -44.35
CA ALA A 6 -12.71 13.41 -42.96
C ALA A 6 -11.46 13.13 -42.09
N ALA A 7 -10.91 14.17 -41.46
CA ALA A 7 -9.87 14.04 -40.46
C ALA A 7 -10.53 13.77 -39.10
N THR A 8 -10.56 12.50 -38.70
CA THR A 8 -10.98 12.10 -37.36
C THR A 8 -9.82 12.34 -36.39
N LEU A 9 -9.92 13.42 -35.62
CA LEU A 9 -9.06 13.68 -34.47
C LEU A 9 -9.34 12.62 -33.38
N LEU A 10 -8.44 11.64 -33.23
CA LEU A 10 -8.41 10.77 -32.06
C LEU A 10 -7.85 11.57 -30.87
N THR A 11 -8.73 12.12 -30.03
CA THR A 11 -8.36 12.57 -28.69
C THR A 11 -8.13 11.34 -27.81
N CYS A 12 -6.88 11.10 -27.44
CA CYS A 12 -6.49 10.08 -26.47
C CYS A 12 -6.87 10.58 -25.07
N GLY A 13 -8.11 10.32 -24.64
CA GLY A 13 -8.53 10.55 -23.27
C GLY A 13 -8.05 9.41 -22.38
N ALA A 14 -6.90 9.60 -21.72
CA ALA A 14 -6.65 8.85 -20.49
C ALA A 14 -7.66 9.36 -19.46
N ALA A 15 -8.57 8.50 -19.02
CA ALA A 15 -9.42 8.82 -17.87
C ALA A 15 -8.49 8.91 -16.65
N TYR A 16 -8.10 10.14 -16.32
CA TYR A 16 -7.55 10.48 -15.02
C TYR A 16 -8.65 10.19 -14.00
N ALA A 17 -8.30 9.55 -12.88
CA ALA A 17 -9.17 9.58 -11.70
C ALA A 17 -9.59 11.05 -11.49
N ASN A 18 -10.88 11.33 -11.27
CA ASN A 18 -11.33 12.69 -10.99
C ASN A 18 -10.42 13.29 -9.89
N ASP A 19 -9.78 14.42 -10.14
CA ASP A 19 -8.77 15.02 -9.24
C ASP A 19 -9.28 15.06 -7.78
N ASP A 20 -10.57 15.34 -7.58
CA ASP A 20 -11.23 15.37 -6.28
C ASP A 20 -11.15 14.04 -5.51
N SER A 21 -11.24 12.89 -6.18
CA SER A 21 -11.19 11.58 -5.52
C SER A 21 -9.77 11.20 -5.11
N ALA A 22 -8.77 11.55 -5.94
CA ALA A 22 -7.37 11.35 -5.62
C ALA A 22 -6.92 12.24 -4.46
N ILE A 23 -7.33 13.51 -4.45
CA ILE A 23 -7.07 14.45 -3.35
C ILE A 23 -7.75 13.96 -2.06
N SER A 24 -9.00 13.51 -2.13
CA SER A 24 -9.71 12.98 -0.97
C SER A 24 -9.02 11.74 -0.38
N ALA A 25 -8.58 10.80 -1.22
CA ALA A 25 -7.85 9.62 -0.75
C ALA A 25 -6.48 9.96 -0.16
N GLN A 26 -5.77 10.92 -0.75
CA GLN A 26 -4.50 11.44 -0.23
C GLN A 26 -4.69 12.08 1.15
N ASN A 27 -5.72 12.91 1.34
CA ASN A 27 -6.02 13.54 2.62
C ASN A 27 -6.42 12.48 3.66
N ALA A 28 -7.26 11.51 3.31
CA ALA A 28 -7.62 10.42 4.21
C ALA A 28 -6.38 9.58 4.62
N LEU A 29 -5.49 9.31 3.68
CA LEU A 29 -4.26 8.59 3.95
C LEU A 29 -3.34 9.38 4.91
N HIS A 30 -3.25 10.69 4.70
CA HIS A 30 -2.50 11.59 5.57
C HIS A 30 -3.06 11.62 6.98
N ASP A 31 -4.36 11.89 7.11
CA ASP A 31 -5.02 12.17 8.38
C ASP A 31 -5.20 10.91 9.25
N TYR A 32 -5.45 9.76 8.63
CA TYR A 32 -5.79 8.53 9.37
C TYR A 32 -4.68 7.49 9.39
N CYS A 33 -3.76 7.52 8.43
CA CYS A 33 -2.71 6.50 8.33
C CYS A 33 -1.30 7.06 8.48
N GLY A 34 -1.12 8.39 8.46
CA GLY A 34 0.19 9.00 8.53
C GLY A 34 1.08 8.70 7.33
N TYR A 35 0.49 8.42 6.16
CA TYR A 35 1.21 8.21 4.90
C TYR A 35 0.89 9.33 3.90
N SER A 36 1.80 9.52 2.94
CA SER A 36 1.61 10.37 1.77
C SER A 36 2.06 9.64 0.52
N LEU A 37 1.32 9.79 -0.58
CA LEU A 37 1.73 9.29 -1.89
C LEU A 37 2.53 10.33 -2.65
N GLY A 38 3.64 9.89 -3.25
CA GLY A 38 4.44 10.69 -4.15
C GLY A 38 3.83 10.84 -5.55
N PRO A 39 4.44 11.67 -6.40
CA PRO A 39 3.89 12.04 -7.70
C PRO A 39 3.81 10.85 -8.68
N LYS A 40 4.67 9.84 -8.57
CA LYS A 40 4.66 8.69 -9.48
C LYS A 40 3.50 7.76 -9.16
N LEU A 41 3.23 7.53 -7.87
CA LEU A 41 2.08 6.74 -7.44
C LEU A 41 0.77 7.47 -7.72
N LEU A 42 0.69 8.78 -7.42
CA LEU A 42 -0.49 9.58 -7.74
C LEU A 42 -0.81 9.54 -9.24
N ALA A 43 0.19 9.69 -10.11
CA ALA A 43 0.01 9.59 -11.55
C ALA A 43 -0.37 8.17 -12.03
N ALA A 44 -0.07 7.13 -11.24
CA ALA A 44 -0.44 5.75 -11.53
C ALA A 44 -1.84 5.38 -11.02
N THR A 45 -2.46 6.20 -10.16
CA THR A 45 -3.78 5.94 -9.58
C THR A 45 -4.88 6.01 -10.63
N ILE A 46 -5.68 4.94 -10.70
CA ILE A 46 -6.82 4.76 -11.60
C ILE A 46 -8.13 5.05 -10.85
N ALA A 47 -8.25 4.52 -9.64
CA ALA A 47 -9.43 4.66 -8.81
C ALA A 47 -9.05 4.65 -7.33
N THR A 48 -9.93 5.23 -6.52
CA THR A 48 -9.75 5.34 -5.07
C THR A 48 -11.03 4.94 -4.37
N ASN A 49 -10.90 4.21 -3.27
CA ASN A 49 -11.99 3.85 -2.37
C ASN A 49 -11.50 4.04 -0.95
N HIS A 50 -12.27 4.72 -0.11
CA HIS A 50 -11.99 4.76 1.32
C HIS A 50 -13.27 4.51 2.10
N ARG A 51 -13.13 3.83 3.23
CA ARG A 51 -14.24 3.45 4.10
C ARG A 51 -13.82 3.62 5.55
N PHE A 52 -14.77 4.05 6.37
CA PHE A 52 -14.60 4.19 7.81
C PHE A 52 -15.61 3.30 8.51
N THR A 53 -15.13 2.47 9.42
CA THR A 53 -15.99 1.58 10.20
C THR A 53 -15.35 1.36 11.56
N GLU A 54 -16.08 1.67 12.63
CA GLU A 54 -15.71 1.31 14.01
C GLU A 54 -14.25 1.67 14.39
N GLY A 55 -13.85 2.92 14.10
CA GLY A 55 -12.50 3.38 14.43
C GLY A 55 -11.40 2.82 13.52
N ILE A 56 -11.75 2.19 12.40
CA ILE A 56 -10.83 1.70 11.38
C ILE A 56 -11.08 2.45 10.07
N ALA A 57 -10.01 3.02 9.52
CA ALA A 57 -9.97 3.58 8.18
C ALA A 57 -9.33 2.57 7.23
N VAL A 58 -10.06 2.26 6.15
CA VAL A 58 -9.54 1.45 5.04
C VAL A 58 -9.44 2.36 3.83
N ILE A 59 -8.22 2.60 3.34
CA ILE A 59 -7.96 3.38 2.12
C ILE A 59 -7.35 2.45 1.08
N ALA A 60 -8.03 2.31 -0.06
CA ALA A 60 -7.62 1.47 -1.18
C ALA A 60 -7.49 2.29 -2.46
N LEU A 61 -6.42 2.06 -3.22
CA LEU A 61 -6.14 2.68 -4.50
C LEU A 61 -5.89 1.61 -5.55
N ASP A 62 -6.62 1.64 -6.65
CA ASP A 62 -6.27 0.86 -7.81
C ASP A 62 -5.21 1.63 -8.60
N ILE A 63 -4.03 1.05 -8.76
CA ILE A 63 -2.86 1.66 -9.42
C ILE A 63 -2.44 0.87 -10.66
N ALA A 64 -2.03 1.57 -11.70
CA ALA A 64 -1.38 0.98 -12.87
C ALA A 64 0.03 0.52 -12.49
N LEU A 65 0.31 -0.77 -12.64
CA LEU A 65 1.63 -1.32 -12.34
C LEU A 65 2.57 -1.24 -13.54
N PRO A 66 3.89 -1.13 -13.30
CA PRO A 66 4.88 -1.17 -14.38
C PRO A 66 4.78 -2.52 -15.10
N ASN A 67 4.42 -2.50 -16.38
CA ASN A 67 4.39 -3.70 -17.20
C ASN A 67 5.40 -3.59 -18.36
N LYS A 68 6.25 -4.60 -18.50
CA LYS A 68 7.16 -4.74 -19.64
C LYS A 68 6.52 -5.48 -20.82
N SER A 69 5.47 -6.25 -20.58
CA SER A 69 4.70 -6.93 -21.61
C SER A 69 3.73 -5.96 -22.28
N LYS A 70 3.65 -6.04 -23.62
CA LYS A 70 2.68 -5.27 -24.42
C LYS A 70 1.24 -5.82 -24.30
N SER A 71 1.04 -6.94 -23.61
CA SER A 71 -0.19 -7.75 -23.76
C SER A 71 -1.37 -7.36 -22.88
N ARG A 72 -1.22 -6.48 -21.87
CA ARG A 72 -2.32 -5.84 -21.10
C ARG A 72 -1.75 -5.00 -19.96
N ARG A 73 -2.38 -3.88 -19.57
CA ARG A 73 -1.97 -3.13 -18.37
C ARG A 73 -2.26 -3.98 -17.12
N LYS A 74 -1.27 -4.13 -16.22
CA LYS A 74 -1.48 -4.78 -14.92
C LYS A 74 -1.99 -3.75 -13.92
N ILE A 75 -2.98 -4.12 -13.11
CA ILE A 75 -3.57 -3.27 -12.07
C ILE A 75 -3.24 -3.91 -10.72
N GLY A 76 -2.89 -3.08 -9.75
CA GLY A 76 -2.73 -3.50 -8.36
C GLY A 76 -3.65 -2.70 -7.45
N ASN A 77 -4.16 -3.32 -6.41
CA ASN A 77 -4.92 -2.69 -5.35
C ASN A 77 -3.98 -2.43 -4.17
N LEU A 78 -3.62 -1.16 -3.96
CA LEU A 78 -2.80 -0.69 -2.84
C LEU A 78 -3.74 -0.35 -1.68
N SER A 79 -3.59 -1.04 -0.55
CA SER A 79 -4.50 -0.95 0.59
C SER A 79 -3.77 -0.57 1.88
N PHE A 80 -4.38 0.34 2.63
CA PHE A 80 -3.97 0.79 3.94
C PHE A 80 -5.12 0.54 4.92
N VAL A 81 -4.82 -0.14 6.03
CA VAL A 81 -5.78 -0.41 7.11
C VAL A 81 -5.22 0.21 8.39
N CYS A 82 -5.89 1.25 8.87
CA CYS A 82 -5.36 2.13 9.90
C CYS A 82 -6.39 2.31 11.00
N ARG A 83 -5.94 2.37 12.26
CA ARG A 83 -6.81 2.67 13.39
C ARG A 83 -6.85 4.17 13.60
N THR A 84 -8.06 4.72 13.67
CA THR A 84 -8.32 6.16 13.81
C THR A 84 -8.39 6.62 15.25
N GLU A 85 -8.50 5.71 16.21
CA GLU A 85 -8.45 6.06 17.64
C GLU A 85 -7.00 6.21 18.09
N GLN A 86 -6.65 7.41 18.58
CA GLN A 86 -5.50 7.66 19.45
C GLN A 86 -5.73 7.06 20.85
N THR A 87 -6.33 5.88 20.95
CA THR A 87 -6.29 5.13 22.20
C THR A 87 -4.84 4.74 22.40
N SER A 88 -4.22 5.33 23.43
CA SER A 88 -2.88 4.96 23.88
C SER A 88 -2.76 3.44 23.83
N PRO A 89 -1.69 2.86 23.24
CA PRO A 89 -1.48 1.41 23.22
C PRO A 89 -1.47 0.76 24.62
N GLU A 90 -1.56 1.56 25.67
CA GLU A 90 -1.47 1.20 27.07
C GLU A 90 -2.63 0.37 27.61
N ASP A 91 -3.84 0.41 27.04
CA ASP A 91 -5.01 -0.15 27.75
C ASP A 91 -5.57 -1.47 27.21
N THR A 92 -5.07 -2.01 26.10
CA THR A 92 -5.70 -3.22 25.48
C THR A 92 -4.74 -4.37 25.16
N TYR A 93 -3.42 -4.12 25.20
CA TYR A 93 -2.43 -5.12 24.81
C TYR A 93 -1.71 -5.73 26.01
N SER A 94 -1.48 -7.06 25.96
CA SER A 94 -0.55 -7.71 26.89
C SER A 94 0.85 -7.09 26.73
N ALA A 95 1.67 -7.16 27.79
CA ALA A 95 3.02 -6.60 27.79
C ALA A 95 3.86 -7.04 26.57
N ASP A 96 3.70 -8.30 26.14
CA ASP A 96 4.40 -8.88 24.98
C ASP A 96 4.03 -8.22 23.65
N VAL A 97 2.78 -7.79 23.47
CA VAL A 97 2.32 -7.14 22.23
C VAL A 97 2.75 -5.67 22.21
N LYS A 98 2.85 -5.02 23.37
CA LYS A 98 3.41 -3.67 23.49
C LYS A 98 4.89 -3.63 23.13
N GLU A 99 5.66 -4.64 23.55
CA GLU A 99 7.09 -4.73 23.23
C GLU A 99 7.33 -4.97 21.74
N ARG A 100 6.51 -5.81 21.08
CA ARG A 100 6.54 -6.00 19.62
C ARG A 100 6.18 -4.74 18.83
N HIS A 101 5.13 -4.03 19.24
CA HIS A 101 4.77 -2.75 18.61
C HIS A 101 5.83 -1.66 18.82
N ALA A 102 6.55 -1.69 19.94
CA ALA A 102 7.67 -0.77 20.20
C ALA A 102 8.92 -1.11 19.35
N ALA A 103 9.14 -2.38 19.04
CA ALA A 103 10.26 -2.85 18.19
C ALA A 103 9.99 -2.72 16.69
N GLY A 104 8.72 -2.58 16.28
CA GLY A 104 8.27 -2.56 14.89
C GLY A 104 8.14 -3.97 14.31
N THR A 105 6.93 -4.34 13.90
CA THR A 105 6.63 -5.65 13.29
C THR A 105 7.20 -5.73 11.87
N THR A 106 7.84 -6.85 11.53
CA THR A 106 8.29 -7.09 10.15
C THR A 106 7.13 -7.53 9.26
N ALA A 107 7.24 -7.34 7.95
CA ALA A 107 6.20 -7.72 6.99
C ALA A 107 5.83 -9.21 7.04
N ARG A 108 6.78 -10.09 7.34
CA ARG A 108 6.54 -11.51 7.55
C ARG A 108 5.78 -11.77 8.84
N GLU A 109 6.14 -11.13 9.93
CA GLU A 109 5.43 -11.28 11.20
C GLU A 109 3.99 -10.77 11.09
N GLU A 110 3.76 -9.65 10.39
CA GLU A 110 2.41 -9.14 10.13
C GLU A 110 1.58 -10.14 9.30
N ILE A 111 2.16 -10.70 8.24
CA ILE A 111 1.50 -11.75 7.44
C ILE A 111 1.19 -12.98 8.30
N ASP A 112 2.17 -13.44 9.08
CA ASP A 112 2.01 -14.60 9.94
C ASP A 112 0.89 -14.34 10.97
N ASP A 113 0.85 -13.16 11.59
CA ASP A 113 -0.16 -12.73 12.57
C ASP A 113 -1.57 -12.60 11.97
N GLU A 114 -1.70 -12.06 10.75
CA GLU A 114 -2.97 -12.01 10.01
C GLU A 114 -3.48 -13.42 9.62
N ASP A 115 -2.56 -14.33 9.31
CA ASP A 115 -2.87 -15.72 8.93
C ASP A 115 -3.08 -16.63 10.14
N LEU A 116 -2.72 -16.17 11.35
CA LEU A 116 -2.96 -16.90 12.59
C LEU A 116 -4.46 -17.20 12.73
N ARG A 117 -4.77 -18.43 13.17
CA ARG A 117 -6.14 -18.93 13.38
C ARG A 117 -6.92 -19.15 12.06
N GLY A 118 -6.32 -18.88 10.91
CA GLY A 118 -6.86 -19.21 9.59
C GLY A 118 -6.64 -20.68 9.20
N ARG A 119 -7.47 -21.18 8.26
CA ARG A 119 -7.24 -22.48 7.60
C ARG A 119 -6.17 -22.40 6.51
N TYR A 120 -5.94 -21.20 5.98
CA TYR A 120 -5.02 -20.90 4.90
C TYR A 120 -4.01 -19.89 5.39
N GLY A 121 -2.73 -20.08 5.01
CA GLY A 121 -1.66 -19.14 5.29
C GLY A 121 -0.86 -18.83 4.03
N ARG A 122 -0.50 -17.57 3.83
CA ARG A 122 0.33 -17.10 2.72
C ARG A 122 1.77 -17.58 2.92
N ILE A 123 2.39 -17.99 1.83
CA ILE A 123 3.80 -18.39 1.82
C ILE A 123 4.62 -17.16 1.43
N VAL A 124 5.41 -16.64 2.37
CA VAL A 124 6.38 -15.58 2.09
C VAL A 124 7.52 -16.13 1.22
N ALA A 125 7.51 -15.74 -0.05
CA ALA A 125 8.53 -16.13 -1.01
C ALA A 125 9.87 -15.45 -0.71
N TRP A 126 9.84 -14.20 -0.24
CA TRP A 126 10.99 -13.49 0.30
C TRP A 126 10.57 -12.29 1.16
N GLN A 127 11.43 -11.87 2.08
CA GLN A 127 11.38 -10.60 2.80
C GLN A 127 12.74 -9.89 2.66
N ARG A 128 12.74 -8.56 2.60
CA ARG A 128 13.94 -7.71 2.54
C ARG A 128 13.78 -6.44 3.37
N GLU A 129 14.91 -5.82 3.70
CA GLU A 129 14.92 -4.44 4.17
C GLU A 129 14.31 -3.52 3.11
N TYR A 130 13.56 -2.53 3.59
CA TYR A 130 12.85 -1.58 2.78
C TYR A 130 13.26 -0.16 3.16
N GLN A 131 13.58 0.63 2.15
CA GLN A 131 13.83 2.06 2.26
C GLN A 131 12.74 2.75 1.44
N GLY A 132 11.73 3.28 2.12
CA GLY A 132 10.80 4.25 1.56
C GLY A 132 11.47 5.62 1.45
N ASP A 133 10.72 6.61 0.97
CA ASP A 133 11.25 7.96 0.72
C ASP A 133 11.88 8.60 1.96
N ASN A 134 11.18 8.53 3.11
CA ASN A 134 11.64 9.09 4.37
C ASN A 134 11.52 8.12 5.57
N PHE A 135 11.37 6.82 5.31
CA PHE A 135 11.25 5.81 6.36
C PHE A 135 11.96 4.50 6.01
N LYS A 136 12.29 3.73 7.06
CA LYS A 136 12.83 2.37 6.95
C LYS A 136 11.79 1.36 7.38
N GLY A 137 11.92 0.14 6.90
CA GLY A 137 10.97 -0.92 7.15
C GLY A 137 11.41 -2.24 6.57
N THR A 138 10.43 -3.12 6.38
CA THR A 138 10.59 -4.37 5.66
C THR A 138 9.53 -4.47 4.55
N ILE A 139 9.87 -5.18 3.49
CA ILE A 139 8.94 -5.55 2.42
C ILE A 139 8.97 -7.06 2.22
N ALA A 140 7.80 -7.68 2.15
CA ALA A 140 7.61 -9.09 1.84
C ALA A 140 6.82 -9.27 0.54
N TYR A 141 7.04 -10.40 -0.12
CA TYR A 141 6.30 -10.81 -1.31
C TYR A 141 5.76 -12.22 -1.14
N THR A 142 4.50 -12.40 -1.53
CA THR A 142 3.80 -13.69 -1.53
C THR A 142 3.17 -13.93 -2.91
N ASP A 143 3.20 -15.18 -3.35
CA ASP A 143 2.55 -15.63 -4.60
C ASP A 143 1.86 -17.00 -4.44
N TYR A 144 1.80 -17.52 -3.21
CA TYR A 144 1.17 -18.78 -2.88
C TYR A 144 0.52 -18.74 -1.49
N ILE A 145 -0.49 -19.59 -1.34
CA ILE A 145 -1.10 -19.95 -0.06
C ILE A 145 -0.91 -21.45 0.20
N PHE A 146 -0.86 -21.83 1.47
CA PHE A 146 -0.89 -23.21 1.94
C PHE A 146 -2.16 -23.45 2.75
N GLY A 147 -2.88 -24.52 2.43
CA GLY A 147 -4.08 -24.93 3.15
C GLY A 147 -4.53 -26.32 2.71
N ASP A 148 -5.20 -27.04 3.61
CA ASP A 148 -5.71 -28.39 3.38
C ASP A 148 -4.65 -29.39 2.87
N GLY A 149 -3.37 -29.18 3.23
CA GLY A 149 -2.24 -30.02 2.82
C GLY A 149 -1.69 -29.72 1.42
N TYR A 150 -2.21 -28.69 0.73
CA TYR A 150 -1.80 -28.33 -0.62
C TYR A 150 -1.31 -26.88 -0.70
N ARG A 151 -0.50 -26.62 -1.73
CA ARG A 151 -0.01 -25.28 -2.09
C ARG A 151 -0.73 -24.80 -3.33
N PHE A 152 -1.40 -23.64 -3.23
CA PHE A 152 -2.11 -23.01 -4.33
C PHE A 152 -1.45 -21.68 -4.69
N MET A 153 -1.41 -21.37 -5.97
CA MET A 153 -1.02 -20.03 -6.41
C MET A 153 -2.13 -19.05 -6.01
N HIS A 154 -1.73 -17.87 -5.57
CA HIS A 154 -2.62 -16.77 -5.14
C HIS A 154 -2.14 -15.47 -5.81
N GLU A 155 -2.98 -14.45 -5.84
CA GLU A 155 -2.67 -13.13 -6.36
C GLU A 155 -1.31 -12.64 -5.82
N PRO A 156 -0.37 -12.23 -6.68
CA PRO A 156 0.90 -11.69 -6.21
C PRO A 156 0.67 -10.52 -5.25
N GLN A 157 1.21 -10.59 -4.04
CA GLN A 157 1.00 -9.57 -3.02
C GLN A 157 2.33 -9.07 -2.45
N PHE A 158 2.38 -7.78 -2.19
CA PHE A 158 3.46 -7.12 -1.45
C PHE A 158 2.92 -6.62 -0.12
N TYR A 159 3.69 -6.79 0.95
CA TYR A 159 3.42 -6.21 2.26
C TYR A 159 4.59 -5.34 2.66
N VAL A 160 4.33 -4.12 3.13
CA VAL A 160 5.37 -3.19 3.58
C VAL A 160 5.03 -2.71 4.99
N CYS A 161 5.96 -2.91 5.90
CA CYS A 161 5.82 -2.50 7.30
C CYS A 161 6.94 -1.52 7.67
N PRO A 162 6.61 -0.25 8.01
CA PRO A 162 7.59 0.68 8.56
C PRO A 162 8.08 0.21 9.92
N THR A 163 9.32 0.55 10.27
CA THR A 163 9.84 0.35 11.63
C THR A 163 9.37 1.43 12.62
N ARG A 164 8.55 2.40 12.17
CA ARG A 164 8.07 3.49 13.02
C ARG A 164 6.89 3.01 13.87
N PRO A 165 6.97 3.07 15.21
CA PRO A 165 5.86 2.69 16.08
C PRO A 165 4.59 3.50 15.78
N GLY A 166 3.44 2.84 15.88
CA GLY A 166 2.13 3.46 15.67
C GLY A 166 1.72 3.66 14.20
N ILE A 167 2.56 3.26 13.24
CA ILE A 167 2.19 3.26 11.82
C ILE A 167 1.88 1.83 11.37
N SER A 168 0.66 1.59 10.88
CA SER A 168 0.24 0.30 10.33
C SER A 168 0.97 -0.04 9.03
N CYS A 169 1.13 -1.33 8.75
CA CYS A 169 1.61 -1.80 7.45
C CYS A 169 0.62 -1.48 6.31
N PHE A 170 1.10 -1.52 5.07
CA PHE A 170 0.26 -1.45 3.87
C PHE A 170 0.56 -2.60 2.93
N SER A 171 -0.40 -2.92 2.06
CA SER A 171 -0.28 -4.03 1.12
C SER A 171 -0.63 -3.62 -0.30
N LEU A 172 -0.07 -4.33 -1.28
CA LEU A 172 -0.42 -4.20 -2.69
C LEU A 172 -0.73 -5.59 -3.25
N THR A 173 -1.98 -5.81 -3.66
CA THR A 173 -2.40 -7.05 -4.31
C THR A 173 -2.53 -6.84 -5.82
N VAL A 174 -1.87 -7.66 -6.62
CA VAL A 174 -1.93 -7.59 -8.08
C VAL A 174 -3.18 -8.32 -8.58
N GLN A 175 -4.06 -7.60 -9.30
CA GLN A 175 -5.32 -8.13 -9.84
C GLN A 175 -5.10 -8.92 -11.13
N ASN A 176 -4.25 -9.95 -11.09
CA ASN A 176 -4.01 -10.85 -12.22
C ASN A 176 -3.61 -12.24 -11.72
N ASP A 177 -4.17 -13.26 -12.35
CA ASP A 177 -3.87 -14.67 -12.10
C ASP A 177 -2.48 -15.06 -12.64
N GLU A 178 -1.84 -14.22 -13.45
CA GLU A 178 -0.49 -14.47 -13.95
C GLU A 178 0.59 -14.07 -12.94
N ARG A 179 1.56 -14.98 -12.77
CA ARG A 179 2.76 -14.72 -11.97
C ARG A 179 3.54 -13.52 -12.47
N LEU A 180 3.99 -12.67 -11.54
CA LEU A 180 4.91 -11.60 -11.87
C LEU A 180 6.30 -12.13 -12.24
N THR A 181 6.89 -11.58 -13.29
CA THR A 181 8.30 -11.77 -13.61
C THR A 181 9.18 -11.10 -12.56
N LYS A 182 10.42 -11.56 -12.40
CA LYS A 182 11.40 -10.92 -11.47
C LYS A 182 11.55 -9.42 -11.71
N SER A 183 11.48 -8.97 -12.98
CA SER A 183 11.57 -7.55 -13.31
C SER A 183 10.33 -6.75 -12.92
N GLU A 184 9.14 -7.34 -13.03
CA GLU A 184 7.91 -6.70 -12.58
C GLU A 184 7.88 -6.63 -11.05
N ILE A 185 8.29 -7.70 -10.37
CA ILE A 185 8.42 -7.71 -8.91
C ILE A 185 9.33 -6.58 -8.44
N ALA A 186 10.51 -6.43 -9.04
CA ALA A 186 11.45 -5.37 -8.71
C ALA A 186 10.92 -3.97 -9.04
N ALA A 187 10.25 -3.80 -10.18
CA ALA A 187 9.68 -2.52 -10.59
C ALA A 187 8.52 -2.09 -9.69
N THR A 188 7.66 -3.02 -9.29
CA THR A 188 6.57 -2.79 -8.34
C THR A 188 7.13 -2.41 -6.97
N ALA A 189 8.09 -3.17 -6.44
CA ALA A 189 8.74 -2.82 -5.17
C ALA A 189 9.43 -1.45 -5.20
N HIS A 190 9.95 -1.03 -6.36
CA HIS A 190 10.51 0.29 -6.55
C HIS A 190 9.43 1.38 -6.63
N LEU A 191 8.30 1.12 -7.28
CA LEU A 191 7.17 2.06 -7.34
C LEU A 191 6.63 2.37 -5.93
N LEU A 192 6.53 1.35 -5.06
CA LEU A 192 6.06 1.53 -3.68
C LEU A 192 6.95 2.47 -2.86
N ARG A 193 8.21 2.69 -3.25
CA ARG A 193 9.12 3.62 -2.55
C ARG A 193 8.68 5.07 -2.62
N ASP A 194 7.78 5.37 -3.55
CA ASP A 194 7.15 6.69 -3.69
C ASP A 194 6.14 6.97 -2.57
N ILE A 195 5.94 6.06 -1.61
CA ILE A 195 5.19 6.30 -0.38
C ILE A 195 6.13 6.87 0.68
N SER A 196 5.67 7.88 1.40
CA SER A 196 6.37 8.50 2.53
C SER A 196 5.51 8.52 3.79
N LEU A 197 6.14 8.68 4.95
CA LEU A 197 5.46 8.96 6.20
C LEU A 197 5.27 10.46 6.39
N VAL A 198 4.12 10.85 6.92
CA VAL A 198 3.89 12.21 7.36
C VAL A 198 4.80 12.47 8.57
N GLN A 199 5.64 13.50 8.48
CA GLN A 199 6.45 13.93 9.60
C GLN A 199 5.55 14.59 10.65
N PRO A 200 5.73 14.32 11.95
CA PRO A 200 5.03 15.09 12.96
C PRO A 200 5.47 16.55 12.82
N GLU A 201 4.52 17.49 12.82
CA GLU A 201 4.86 18.91 12.82
C GLU A 201 5.81 19.20 14.01
N PRO A 202 6.88 19.97 13.80
CA PRO A 202 7.74 20.36 14.90
C PRO A 202 6.90 21.12 15.92
N ILE A 203 6.85 20.59 17.16
CA ILE A 203 6.16 21.25 18.27
C ILE A 203 6.77 22.64 18.39
N ALA A 204 6.00 23.68 18.06
CA ALA A 204 6.43 25.06 18.22
C ALA A 204 6.88 25.24 19.67
N GLN A 205 8.17 25.51 19.87
CA GLN A 205 8.68 25.75 21.22
C GLN A 205 7.94 26.96 21.80
N PRO A 206 7.29 26.83 22.97
CA PRO A 206 6.67 27.99 23.60
C PRO A 206 7.75 29.05 23.82
N CYS A 207 7.49 30.27 23.37
CA CYS A 207 8.38 31.40 23.53
C CYS A 207 8.79 31.52 25.02
N PRO A 208 10.08 31.73 25.33
CA PRO A 208 10.50 31.92 26.71
C PRO A 208 9.82 33.17 27.29
N SER A 209 9.07 32.98 28.37
CA SER A 209 8.54 34.07 29.19
C SER A 209 9.71 34.88 29.73
N THR A 210 9.76 36.17 29.43
CA THR A 210 10.78 37.10 29.92
C THR A 210 10.41 37.61 31.31
#